data_AF-A0A1G2VB68-F1
#
_entry.id   AF-A0A1G2VB68-F1
#
_cell.length_a   1.000
_cell.length_b   1.000
_cell.length_c   1.000
_cell.angle_alpha   90.00
_cell.angle_beta   90.00
_cell.angle_gamma   90.00
#
_symmetry.space_group_name_H-M   'P 1'
#
loop_
_entity.id
_entity.type
_entity.pdbx_description
1 polymer ?
#
loop_
_entity_poly.entity_id
_entity_poly.type
_entity_poly.pdbx_seq_one_letter_code
_entity_poly.pdbx_strand_id
1 'polypeptide(L)'
;MNKRYLTGLLVAMLCIVPVAASALTADEVQAKIKVLMAQVAALTAQIKNLQGQAVVTTPSGTTPNAWGLKHRVCNMLDRSIAQGQTGDDVKSVQEFLKDEGYLKAEATGFFGSLTKEALIRWQASQGVVASPDAHIAGAGMFGPKTKERIRIWCGSDGIPGQKFSATPTRGDAPLSVTFNTWLSGFRVNTISYTIDYGDGSSEKAADCPALADTCTGPGQNTHTYSSNGIYTVTLNKITDPCPDDGDPNTPRCLAPIHSEVIGKIQITVGPVACTKEYKPVCGSKPIVCITTPCNPIPTTYGNRCEMNADGASFLYEGQCRSENPADDPQCKAWFDGCNSCGRANPGDPAACTLKYCAPGTTQKPYCTARFDTSVNKAPTISGFSGPTTLAEDAIGTWSLKAKDPEGGALSYQVWWGDENIYASNYTTAVAAREFTQSTTFTHAYSNAGTYTVFITVRDSGGQEAKTSMSVKVSGDSGVVCTAQYDPVCGRPTGCANTCQPGMACPAICQLHEPATYSNRCYLDAARAEFLYSGQCQE
;
A
#
# COMPACT_ATOMS: atom_id res chain seq x y z
N MET A 1 -78.95 -50.03 -39.98
CA MET A 1 -79.18 -50.80 -41.22
C MET A 1 -77.84 -51.10 -41.89
N ASN A 2 -77.57 -52.39 -42.08
CA ASN A 2 -76.66 -53.09 -43.01
C ASN A 2 -75.18 -52.65 -43.15
N LYS A 3 -74.15 -53.44 -42.79
CA LYS A 3 -73.69 -54.81 -43.16
C LYS A 3 -72.60 -54.80 -44.27
N ARG A 4 -71.42 -55.37 -43.93
CA ARG A 4 -70.49 -56.21 -44.75
C ARG A 4 -69.62 -55.49 -45.79
N TYR A 5 -68.46 -55.97 -46.28
CA TYR A 5 -67.30 -56.83 -45.91
C TYR A 5 -66.44 -56.87 -47.20
N LEU A 6 -65.09 -56.94 -47.07
CA LEU A 6 -64.09 -57.40 -48.07
C LEU A 6 -63.96 -56.57 -49.39
N THR A 7 -62.82 -56.29 -50.01
CA THR A 7 -61.52 -56.96 -50.30
C THR A 7 -60.49 -55.86 -50.68
N GLY A 8 -59.21 -55.86 -50.33
CA GLY A 8 -58.12 -56.65 -50.95
C GLY A 8 -56.86 -55.77 -51.16
N LEU A 9 -55.68 -56.36 -50.96
CA LEU A 9 -54.32 -55.77 -50.97
C LEU A 9 -53.95 -54.89 -52.17
N LEU A 10 -53.16 -53.81 -51.93
CA LEU A 10 -51.85 -53.59 -52.60
C LEU A 10 -51.05 -52.44 -51.95
N VAL A 11 -49.78 -52.73 -51.69
CA VAL A 11 -48.74 -51.86 -51.13
C VAL A 11 -48.23 -50.87 -52.18
N ALA A 12 -48.17 -49.57 -51.88
CA ALA A 12 -47.25 -48.63 -52.52
C ALA A 12 -47.05 -47.37 -51.64
N MET A 13 -45.78 -47.07 -51.36
CA MET A 13 -45.26 -45.97 -50.53
C MET A 13 -45.84 -44.59 -50.88
N LEU A 14 -46.25 -43.82 -49.87
CA LEU A 14 -46.48 -42.38 -49.97
C LEU A 14 -45.55 -41.63 -49.00
N CYS A 15 -44.85 -40.66 -49.57
CA CYS A 15 -43.77 -39.87 -49.01
C CYS A 15 -44.16 -39.07 -47.75
N ILE A 16 -43.38 -39.23 -46.68
CA ILE A 16 -43.31 -38.28 -45.57
C ILE A 16 -42.29 -37.21 -45.97
N VAL A 17 -42.73 -35.96 -46.06
CA VAL A 17 -41.89 -34.79 -46.34
C VAL A 17 -41.15 -34.40 -45.05
N PRO A 18 -39.81 -34.34 -45.03
CA PRO A 18 -39.07 -33.78 -43.90
C PRO A 18 -38.96 -32.24 -44.06
N VAL A 19 -39.23 -31.53 -42.97
CA VAL A 19 -38.89 -30.10 -42.82
C VAL A 19 -37.37 -29.97 -42.82
N ALA A 20 -36.81 -29.31 -43.83
CA ALA A 20 -35.40 -28.94 -43.84
C ALA A 20 -35.19 -27.73 -42.92
N ALA A 21 -34.32 -27.89 -41.92
CA ALA A 21 -33.70 -26.77 -41.22
C ALA A 21 -32.65 -26.14 -42.15
N SER A 22 -32.78 -24.84 -42.44
CA SER A 22 -31.81 -24.10 -43.26
C SER A 22 -30.52 -23.91 -42.48
N ALA A 23 -29.52 -24.76 -42.73
CA ALA A 23 -28.14 -24.50 -42.32
C ALA A 23 -27.59 -23.32 -43.14
N LEU A 24 -26.95 -22.35 -42.49
CA LEU A 24 -26.32 -21.23 -43.22
C LEU A 24 -25.27 -21.77 -44.20
N THR A 25 -25.34 -21.33 -45.45
CA THR A 25 -24.39 -21.78 -46.48
C THR A 25 -23.02 -21.14 -46.26
N ALA A 26 -21.97 -21.76 -46.80
CA ALA A 26 -20.60 -21.24 -46.73
C ALA A 26 -20.50 -19.79 -47.27
N ASP A 27 -21.35 -19.43 -48.22
CA ASP A 27 -21.44 -18.08 -48.81
C ASP A 27 -22.01 -17.05 -47.82
N GLU A 28 -22.99 -17.42 -46.99
CA GLU A 28 -23.53 -16.55 -45.94
C GLU A 28 -22.53 -16.33 -44.80
N VAL A 29 -21.70 -17.34 -44.51
CA VAL A 29 -20.60 -17.22 -43.55
C VAL A 29 -19.48 -16.33 -44.09
N GLN A 30 -19.12 -16.45 -45.37
CA GLN A 30 -18.15 -15.54 -46.02
C GLN A 30 -18.65 -14.10 -46.08
N ALA A 31 -19.95 -13.88 -46.32
CA ALA A 31 -20.55 -12.55 -46.29
C ALA A 31 -20.46 -11.92 -44.89
N LYS A 32 -20.71 -12.70 -43.83
CA LYS A 32 -20.54 -12.25 -42.43
C LYS A 32 -19.09 -11.93 -42.09
N ILE A 33 -18.14 -12.76 -42.52
CA ILE A 33 -16.70 -12.51 -42.31
C ILE A 33 -16.29 -11.19 -42.95
N LYS A 34 -16.77 -10.90 -44.17
CA LYS A 34 -16.45 -9.65 -44.88
C LYS A 34 -16.98 -8.41 -44.15
N VAL A 35 -18.19 -8.50 -43.57
CA VAL A 35 -18.77 -7.42 -42.76
C VAL A 35 -18.00 -7.21 -41.45
N LEU A 36 -17.64 -8.29 -40.75
CA LEU A 36 -16.84 -8.23 -39.53
C LEU A 36 -15.44 -7.64 -39.79
N MET A 37 -14.81 -8.00 -40.90
CA MET A 37 -13.52 -7.43 -41.29
C MET A 37 -13.61 -5.93 -41.60
N ALA A 38 -14.71 -5.46 -42.21
CA ALA A 38 -14.95 -4.04 -42.42
C ALA A 38 -15.17 -3.29 -41.09
N GLN A 39 -15.84 -3.91 -40.11
CA GLN A 39 -16.01 -3.34 -38.78
C GLN A 39 -14.69 -3.25 -38.01
N VAL A 40 -13.84 -4.28 -38.09
CA VAL A 40 -12.50 -4.27 -37.48
C VAL A 40 -11.64 -3.16 -38.09
N ALA A 41 -11.70 -2.96 -39.42
CA ALA A 41 -10.98 -1.87 -40.07
C ALA A 41 -11.46 -0.47 -39.61
N ALA A 42 -12.77 -0.30 -39.43
CA ALA A 42 -13.36 0.95 -38.94
C ALA A 42 -12.99 1.24 -37.47
N LEU A 43 -13.02 0.23 -36.61
CA LEU A 43 -12.58 0.32 -35.20
C LEU A 43 -11.08 0.62 -35.10
N THR A 44 -10.27 0.03 -35.98
CA THR A 44 -8.82 0.31 -36.03
C THR A 44 -8.54 1.75 -36.46
N ALA A 45 -9.34 2.30 -37.39
CA ALA A 45 -9.27 3.72 -37.76
C ALA A 45 -9.72 4.66 -36.63
N GLN A 46 -10.74 4.27 -35.85
CA GLN A 46 -11.14 5.01 -34.64
C GLN A 46 -10.05 5.02 -33.57
N ILE A 47 -9.36 3.88 -33.34
CA ILE A 47 -8.22 3.80 -32.43
C ILE A 47 -7.09 4.71 -32.91
N LYS A 48 -6.81 4.75 -34.21
CA LYS A 48 -5.80 5.66 -34.79
C LYS A 48 -6.16 7.14 -34.61
N ASN A 49 -7.43 7.51 -34.72
CA ASN A 49 -7.90 8.87 -34.45
C ASN A 49 -7.86 9.24 -32.96
N LEU A 50 -8.12 8.28 -32.06
CA LEU A 50 -7.97 8.47 -30.61
C LEU A 50 -6.50 8.58 -30.19
N GLN A 51 -5.60 7.86 -30.86
CA GLN A 51 -4.15 7.95 -30.63
C GLN A 51 -3.53 9.22 -31.24
N GLY A 52 -4.15 9.81 -32.28
CA GLY A 52 -3.75 11.09 -32.87
C GLY A 52 -4.12 12.33 -32.07
N GLN A 53 -4.95 12.22 -31.02
CA GLN A 53 -5.28 13.32 -30.11
C GLN A 53 -4.33 13.42 -28.90
N ALA A 54 -3.32 12.55 -28.82
CA ALA A 54 -2.26 12.63 -27.82
C ALA A 54 -1.02 13.36 -28.39
N VAL A 55 -1.15 14.64 -28.72
CA VAL A 55 0.00 15.56 -28.78
C VAL A 55 -0.18 16.59 -27.68
N VAL A 56 0.72 16.51 -26.72
CA VAL A 56 0.88 17.39 -25.57
C VAL A 56 1.37 18.76 -26.04
N THR A 57 0.64 19.82 -25.67
CA THR A 57 1.23 21.11 -25.32
C THR A 57 0.63 21.56 -23.98
N THR A 58 1.41 21.40 -22.90
CA THR A 58 1.09 21.80 -21.53
C THR A 58 1.05 23.34 -21.37
N PRO A 59 0.28 23.87 -20.39
CA PRO A 59 0.91 24.20 -19.11
C PRO A 59 0.12 23.75 -17.86
N SER A 60 0.90 23.21 -16.91
CA SER A 60 0.70 23.10 -15.45
C SER A 60 -0.53 22.38 -14.88
N GLY A 61 -0.26 21.21 -14.29
CA GLY A 61 -0.77 20.91 -12.95
C GLY A 61 -1.60 19.66 -12.76
N THR A 62 -1.10 18.47 -13.11
CA THR A 62 -1.49 17.23 -12.41
C THR A 62 -0.43 16.15 -12.60
N THR A 63 0.33 15.92 -11.55
CA THR A 63 1.04 14.65 -11.31
C THR A 63 0.01 13.56 -11.00
N PRO A 64 0.13 12.35 -11.59
CA PRO A 64 -0.45 11.15 -10.99
C PRO A 64 0.19 10.91 -9.62
N ASN A 65 -0.63 10.58 -8.62
CA ASN A 65 -0.32 10.20 -7.23
C ASN A 65 1.14 9.83 -6.90
N ALA A 66 1.96 10.84 -6.58
CA ALA A 66 3.35 10.66 -6.15
C ALA A 66 3.52 10.28 -4.66
N TRP A 67 2.44 10.06 -3.89
CA TRP A 67 2.52 9.93 -2.42
C TRP A 67 1.70 8.79 -1.80
N GLY A 68 1.16 7.84 -2.59
CA GLY A 68 0.46 6.68 -2.02
C GLY A 68 -0.82 6.99 -1.23
N LEU A 69 -1.40 8.18 -1.39
CA LEU A 69 -2.62 8.61 -0.71
C LEU A 69 -3.84 7.84 -1.21
N LYS A 70 -4.65 7.33 -0.27
CA LYS A 70 -5.87 6.56 -0.57
C LYS A 70 -6.94 7.37 -1.30
N HIS A 71 -7.03 8.69 -1.06
CA HIS A 71 -8.10 9.53 -1.62
C HIS A 71 -7.54 10.76 -2.36
N ARG A 72 -8.02 10.98 -3.59
CA ARG A 72 -7.55 12.05 -4.49
C ARG A 72 -7.88 13.46 -4.00
N VAL A 73 -8.96 13.59 -3.21
CA VAL A 73 -9.40 14.87 -2.63
C VAL A 73 -8.31 15.56 -1.81
N CYS A 74 -7.42 14.77 -1.20
CA CYS A 74 -6.34 15.26 -0.34
C CYS A 74 -5.29 16.10 -1.08
N ASN A 75 -5.18 15.93 -2.41
CA ASN A 75 -4.24 16.66 -3.26
C ASN A 75 -4.91 17.73 -4.12
N MET A 76 -6.24 17.90 -4.03
CA MET A 76 -7.02 18.74 -4.94
C MET A 76 -7.87 19.75 -4.17
N LEU A 77 -7.19 20.65 -3.46
CA LEU A 77 -7.81 21.68 -2.60
C LEU A 77 -7.50 23.12 -3.07
N ASP A 78 -7.05 23.29 -4.30
CA ASP A 78 -6.50 24.56 -4.76
C ASP A 78 -7.59 25.60 -5.04
N ARG A 79 -8.69 25.19 -5.70
CA ARG A 79 -9.82 26.07 -5.98
C ARG A 79 -11.02 25.80 -5.07
N SER A 80 -11.76 26.86 -4.76
CA SER A 80 -13.05 26.73 -4.09
C SER A 80 -14.10 26.29 -5.11
N ILE A 81 -14.81 25.20 -4.82
CA ILE A 81 -15.86 24.68 -5.72
C ILE A 81 -17.27 24.83 -5.17
N ALA A 82 -18.24 25.05 -6.06
CA ALA A 82 -19.64 25.25 -5.71
C ALA A 82 -20.58 24.67 -6.77
N GLN A 83 -21.88 24.66 -6.46
CA GLN A 83 -22.93 24.16 -7.36
C GLN A 83 -22.84 24.79 -8.76
N GLY A 84 -22.97 23.95 -9.78
CA GLY A 84 -22.89 24.33 -11.19
C GLY A 84 -21.50 24.20 -11.81
N GLN A 85 -20.46 23.96 -11.01
CA GLN A 85 -19.09 23.77 -11.52
C GLN A 85 -18.81 22.31 -11.91
N THR A 86 -17.89 22.12 -12.84
CA THR A 86 -17.38 20.82 -13.28
C THR A 86 -15.86 20.72 -13.08
N GLY A 87 -15.33 19.51 -13.00
CA GLY A 87 -13.88 19.26 -12.96
C GLY A 87 -13.50 17.93 -12.30
N ASP A 88 -12.21 17.58 -12.38
CA ASP A 88 -11.66 16.39 -11.73
C ASP A 88 -11.60 16.54 -10.20
N ASP A 89 -11.39 17.76 -9.71
CA ASP A 89 -11.51 18.11 -8.29
C ASP A 89 -12.95 18.01 -7.77
N VAL A 90 -13.95 18.35 -8.58
CA VAL A 90 -15.36 18.10 -8.26
C VAL A 90 -15.62 16.60 -8.13
N LYS A 91 -15.05 15.81 -9.05
CA LYS A 91 -15.17 14.36 -9.03
C LYS A 91 -14.51 13.75 -7.78
N SER A 92 -13.32 14.22 -7.41
CA SER A 92 -12.63 13.73 -6.22
C SER A 92 -13.38 14.07 -4.93
N VAL A 93 -14.04 15.22 -4.85
CA VAL A 93 -14.93 15.58 -3.74
C VAL A 93 -16.17 14.69 -3.70
N GLN A 94 -16.75 14.34 -4.84
CA GLN A 94 -17.89 13.42 -4.91
C GLN A 94 -17.52 12.00 -4.46
N GLU A 95 -16.35 11.51 -4.87
CA GLU A 95 -15.81 10.21 -4.42
C GLU A 95 -15.61 10.20 -2.91
N PHE A 96 -14.97 11.24 -2.37
CA PHE A 96 -14.81 11.43 -0.94
C PHE A 96 -16.14 11.43 -0.18
N LEU A 97 -17.12 12.22 -0.62
CA LEU A 97 -18.43 12.27 0.02
C LEU A 97 -19.18 10.94 -0.09
N LYS A 98 -18.91 10.14 -1.12
CA LYS A 98 -19.50 8.81 -1.30
C LYS A 98 -18.85 7.79 -0.35
N ASP A 99 -17.53 7.81 -0.22
CA ASP A 99 -16.78 6.96 0.70
C ASP A 99 -17.17 7.22 2.16
N GLU A 100 -17.38 8.49 2.52
CA GLU A 100 -17.88 8.90 3.85
C GLU A 100 -19.39 8.68 4.04
N GLY A 101 -20.09 8.16 3.01
CA GLY A 101 -21.51 7.80 3.08
C GLY A 101 -22.51 8.97 2.94
N TYR A 102 -22.05 10.18 2.62
CA TYR A 102 -22.89 11.37 2.44
C TYR A 102 -23.51 11.47 1.04
N LEU A 103 -22.88 10.88 0.01
CA LEU A 103 -23.34 10.91 -1.37
C LEU A 103 -23.66 9.50 -1.88
N LYS A 104 -24.86 9.30 -2.43
CA LYS A 104 -25.29 8.02 -3.03
C LYS A 104 -25.18 7.98 -4.56
N ALA A 105 -25.01 9.14 -5.20
CA ALA A 105 -24.90 9.26 -6.64
C ALA A 105 -23.47 8.95 -7.13
N GLU A 106 -23.34 8.62 -8.42
CA GLU A 106 -22.02 8.43 -9.04
C GLU A 106 -21.25 9.75 -9.16
N ALA A 107 -19.92 9.65 -9.07
CA ALA A 107 -19.02 10.80 -9.21
C ALA A 107 -18.86 11.17 -10.69
N THR A 108 -19.75 12.05 -11.16
CA THR A 108 -19.80 12.51 -12.55
C THR A 108 -18.81 13.64 -12.86
N GLY A 109 -18.24 14.27 -11.84
CA GLY A 109 -17.43 15.49 -11.99
C GLY A 109 -18.27 16.75 -12.23
N PHE A 110 -19.59 16.69 -12.06
CA PHE A 110 -20.49 17.86 -12.07
C PHE A 110 -21.10 18.11 -10.70
N PHE A 111 -20.90 19.31 -10.15
CA PHE A 111 -21.38 19.70 -8.83
C PHE A 111 -22.88 20.07 -8.89
N GLY A 112 -23.74 19.06 -8.83
CA GLY A 112 -25.20 19.21 -8.83
C GLY A 112 -25.79 19.50 -7.44
N SER A 113 -27.14 19.54 -7.37
CA SER A 113 -27.88 19.69 -6.12
C SER A 113 -27.58 18.58 -5.11
N LEU A 114 -27.48 17.33 -5.57
CA LEU A 114 -27.17 16.17 -4.72
C LEU A 114 -25.78 16.28 -4.06
N THR A 115 -24.78 16.76 -4.81
CA THR A 115 -23.42 16.99 -4.28
C THR A 115 -23.43 18.13 -3.27
N LYS A 116 -24.20 19.19 -3.52
CA LYS A 116 -24.36 20.30 -2.57
C LYS A 116 -24.96 19.84 -1.25
N GLU A 117 -26.05 19.09 -1.29
CA GLU A 117 -26.69 18.58 -0.08
C GLU A 117 -25.78 17.61 0.69
N ALA A 118 -25.09 16.71 -0.01
CA ALA A 118 -24.10 15.81 0.60
C ALA A 118 -22.99 16.61 1.29
N LEU A 119 -22.49 17.66 0.65
CA LEU A 119 -21.46 18.51 1.22
C LEU A 119 -21.94 19.29 2.45
N ILE A 120 -23.18 19.80 2.46
CA ILE A 120 -23.76 20.48 3.63
C ILE A 120 -23.85 19.53 4.82
N ARG A 121 -24.32 18.29 4.60
CA ARG A 121 -24.39 17.28 5.67
C ARG A 121 -23.01 16.94 6.23
N TRP A 122 -22.03 16.77 5.36
CA TRP A 122 -20.65 16.56 5.78
C TRP A 122 -20.11 17.77 6.55
N GLN A 123 -20.33 18.99 6.05
CA GLN A 123 -19.93 20.23 6.71
C GLN A 123 -20.54 20.37 8.10
N ALA A 124 -21.80 19.96 8.28
CA ALA A 124 -22.46 19.96 9.58
C ALA A 124 -21.76 19.00 10.56
N SER A 125 -21.40 17.79 10.09
CA SER A 125 -20.65 16.82 10.90
C SER A 125 -19.25 17.32 11.34
N GLN A 126 -18.66 18.20 10.53
CA GLN A 126 -17.34 18.79 10.79
C GLN A 126 -17.41 20.16 11.48
N GLY A 127 -18.62 20.62 11.82
CA GLY A 127 -18.85 21.91 12.46
C GLY A 127 -18.44 23.12 11.63
N VAL A 128 -18.52 22.99 10.31
CA VAL A 128 -18.34 24.10 9.34
C VAL A 128 -19.62 24.90 9.18
N VAL A 129 -20.77 24.23 9.28
CA VAL A 129 -22.12 24.82 9.32
C VAL A 129 -22.86 24.32 10.55
N ALA A 130 -23.81 25.12 11.04
CA ALA A 130 -24.53 24.85 12.29
C ALA A 130 -25.48 23.64 12.20
N SER A 131 -26.06 23.38 11.02
CA SER A 131 -26.97 22.26 10.81
C SER A 131 -26.97 21.78 9.35
N PRO A 132 -27.47 20.55 9.09
CA PRO A 132 -27.68 20.04 7.73
C PRO A 132 -28.67 20.86 6.87
N ASP A 133 -29.55 21.63 7.51
CA ASP A 133 -30.55 22.48 6.86
C ASP A 133 -30.10 23.94 6.74
N ALA A 134 -28.87 24.24 7.15
CA ALA A 134 -28.33 25.59 7.08
C ALA A 134 -28.16 26.01 5.62
N HIS A 135 -29.10 26.80 5.09
CA HIS A 135 -29.03 27.42 3.76
C HIS A 135 -28.41 28.82 3.80
N ILE A 136 -27.50 29.06 4.74
CA ILE A 136 -26.79 30.34 4.87
C ILE A 136 -25.82 30.58 3.71
N ALA A 137 -25.50 31.85 3.42
CA ALA A 137 -24.52 32.21 2.40
C ALA A 137 -23.17 31.54 2.70
N GLY A 138 -22.76 30.57 1.87
CA GLY A 138 -21.58 29.75 2.15
C GLY A 138 -21.83 28.25 2.23
N ALA A 139 -23.03 27.83 2.67
CA ALA A 139 -23.33 26.43 2.91
C ALA A 139 -23.38 25.62 1.60
N GLY A 140 -22.72 24.46 1.60
CA GLY A 140 -22.61 23.61 0.43
C GLY A 140 -21.60 24.11 -0.60
N MET A 141 -20.75 25.07 -0.23
CA MET A 141 -19.56 25.42 -0.98
C MET A 141 -18.33 24.72 -0.39
N PHE A 142 -17.49 24.18 -1.26
CA PHE A 142 -16.15 23.70 -0.94
C PHE A 142 -15.20 24.88 -0.79
N GLY A 143 -15.54 25.79 0.11
CA GLY A 143 -14.79 26.99 0.40
C GLY A 143 -13.63 26.72 1.36
N PRO A 144 -12.89 27.78 1.70
CA PRO A 144 -11.73 27.75 2.59
C PRO A 144 -11.91 26.82 3.82
N LYS A 145 -12.96 27.05 4.62
CA LYS A 145 -13.28 26.28 5.84
C LYS A 145 -13.48 24.77 5.61
N THR A 146 -14.13 24.42 4.51
CA THR A 146 -14.38 23.03 4.10
C THR A 146 -13.06 22.35 3.74
N LYS A 147 -12.21 23.06 2.99
CA LYS A 147 -10.90 22.57 2.57
C LYS A 147 -10.01 22.28 3.77
N GLU A 148 -10.02 23.15 4.78
CA GLU A 148 -9.25 22.90 6.00
C GLU A 148 -9.74 21.66 6.75
N ARG A 149 -11.06 21.44 6.84
CA ARG A 149 -11.58 20.21 7.46
C ARG A 149 -11.22 18.96 6.69
N ILE A 150 -11.18 19.02 5.36
CA ILE A 150 -10.76 17.88 4.53
C ILE A 150 -9.26 17.63 4.67
N ARG A 151 -8.43 18.68 4.79
CA ARG A 151 -7.01 18.53 5.12
C ARG A 151 -6.80 17.79 6.44
N ILE A 152 -7.67 18.03 7.42
CA ILE A 152 -7.64 17.31 8.70
C ILE A 152 -8.10 15.86 8.51
N TRP A 153 -9.21 15.64 7.79
CA TRP A 153 -9.75 14.30 7.52
C TRP A 153 -8.77 13.39 6.77
N CYS A 154 -8.05 13.94 5.79
CA CYS A 154 -7.09 13.21 4.95
C CYS A 154 -5.95 12.53 5.71
N GLY A 155 -5.81 12.77 7.01
CA GLY A 155 -4.73 12.18 7.79
C GLY A 155 -3.36 12.70 7.33
N SER A 156 -2.34 12.30 8.07
CA SER A 156 -0.99 12.88 8.03
C SER A 156 -0.17 12.63 6.75
N ASP A 157 -0.74 12.02 5.70
CA ASP A 157 0.03 11.58 4.53
C ASP A 157 -0.08 12.53 3.32
N GLY A 158 -0.79 13.67 3.45
CA GLY A 158 -0.97 14.65 2.37
C GLY A 158 0.02 15.81 2.32
N ILE A 159 0.68 16.12 3.43
CA ILE A 159 1.69 17.19 3.54
C ILE A 159 2.71 16.74 4.62
N PRO A 160 4.04 16.71 4.35
CA PRO A 160 5.03 16.37 5.37
C PRO A 160 5.09 17.47 6.45
N GLY A 161 4.53 17.21 7.65
CA GLY A 161 4.64 18.14 8.80
C GLY A 161 3.38 18.31 9.66
N GLN A 162 3.12 17.32 10.52
CA GLN A 162 2.53 17.35 11.88
C GLN A 162 1.43 18.38 12.24
N LYS A 163 0.25 17.90 12.69
CA LYS A 163 -0.80 18.76 13.29
C LYS A 163 -1.06 18.62 14.79
N PHE A 164 -0.49 17.63 15.46
CA PHE A 164 -0.32 17.61 16.92
C PHE A 164 1.12 17.20 17.20
N SER A 165 1.91 18.11 17.74
CA SER A 165 3.32 17.86 18.06
C SER A 165 3.66 18.37 19.45
N ALA A 166 4.76 17.88 20.00
CA ALA A 166 5.26 18.29 21.29
C ALA A 166 6.79 18.45 21.24
N THR A 167 7.31 19.50 21.86
CA THR A 167 8.75 19.72 21.96
C THR A 167 9.10 20.30 23.33
N PRO A 168 10.07 19.73 24.06
CA PRO A 168 10.70 18.42 23.84
C PRO A 168 9.77 17.25 24.20
N THR A 169 9.97 16.06 23.60
CA THR A 169 9.23 14.84 23.97
C THR A 169 9.91 14.02 25.07
N ARG A 170 11.08 14.46 25.53
CA ARG A 170 11.89 13.79 26.55
C ARG A 170 12.78 14.78 27.30
N GLY A 171 13.01 14.51 28.58
CA GLY A 171 13.95 15.24 29.43
C GLY A 171 13.76 14.93 30.91
N ASP A 172 14.55 15.54 31.78
CA ASP A 172 14.46 15.34 33.24
C ASP A 172 13.30 16.15 33.86
N ALA A 173 12.76 15.66 34.98
CA ALA A 173 11.79 16.42 35.76
C ALA A 173 12.48 17.59 36.50
N PRO A 174 11.89 18.80 36.52
CA PRO A 174 10.64 19.18 35.85
C PRO A 174 10.85 19.45 34.34
N LEU A 175 10.03 18.81 33.49
CA LEU A 175 10.10 18.96 32.04
C LEU A 175 8.98 19.86 31.53
N SER A 176 9.33 21.05 31.03
CA SER A 176 8.39 21.94 30.33
C SER A 176 8.30 21.56 28.85
N VAL A 177 7.09 21.25 28.38
CA VAL A 177 6.81 20.81 27.00
C VAL A 177 5.81 21.74 26.33
N THR A 178 6.13 22.16 25.11
CA THR A 178 5.22 22.94 24.25
C THR A 178 4.51 22.02 23.28
N PHE A 179 3.18 22.02 23.33
CA PHE A 179 2.29 21.30 22.43
C PHE A 179 1.79 22.24 21.34
N ASN A 180 1.95 21.83 20.09
CA ASN A 180 1.50 22.58 18.92
C ASN A 180 0.30 21.88 18.31
N THR A 181 -0.80 22.61 18.15
CA THR A 181 -2.01 22.14 17.48
C THR A 181 -2.37 23.05 16.30
N TRP A 182 -2.82 22.48 15.19
CA TRP A 182 -3.20 23.25 14.00
C TRP A 182 -4.71 23.33 13.87
N LEU A 183 -5.27 23.90 14.92
CA LEU A 183 -6.69 23.94 15.20
C LEU A 183 -7.21 25.33 14.82
N SER A 184 -8.02 25.44 13.76
CA SER A 184 -8.62 26.73 13.37
C SER A 184 -9.67 27.20 14.38
N GLY A 185 -9.61 28.47 14.79
CA GLY A 185 -10.63 29.08 15.67
C GLY A 185 -12.03 29.20 15.04
N PHE A 186 -12.18 28.91 13.74
CA PHE A 186 -13.49 28.88 13.10
C PHE A 186 -14.20 27.53 13.31
N ARG A 187 -15.13 27.49 14.26
CA ARG A 187 -15.97 26.32 14.56
C ARG A 187 -17.35 26.79 15.00
N VAL A 188 -18.35 25.92 14.83
CA VAL A 188 -19.61 26.03 15.56
C VAL A 188 -19.35 25.86 17.07
N ASN A 189 -20.15 26.52 17.90
CA ASN A 189 -20.08 26.47 19.37
C ASN A 189 -20.24 25.06 19.95
N THR A 190 -20.70 24.09 19.16
CA THR A 190 -20.87 22.68 19.53
C THR A 190 -19.59 21.85 19.47
N ILE A 191 -18.50 22.34 18.90
CA ILE A 191 -17.24 21.58 18.79
C ILE A 191 -16.10 22.30 19.52
N SER A 192 -15.47 21.59 20.45
CA SER A 192 -14.27 22.05 21.16
C SER A 192 -13.17 20.99 21.16
N TYR A 193 -11.95 21.39 21.51
CA TYR A 193 -10.79 20.49 21.56
C TYR A 193 -10.09 20.66 22.90
N THR A 194 -9.68 19.53 23.49
CA THR A 194 -8.92 19.49 24.74
C THR A 194 -7.67 18.65 24.59
N ILE A 195 -6.62 19.04 25.29
CA ILE A 195 -5.40 18.25 25.44
C ILE A 195 -5.43 17.65 26.84
N ASP A 196 -5.40 16.33 26.92
CA ASP A 196 -5.16 15.58 28.15
C ASP A 196 -3.67 15.24 28.19
N TYR A 197 -2.95 15.70 29.22
CA TYR A 197 -1.51 15.54 29.36
C TYR A 197 -1.11 14.15 29.90
N GLY A 198 -2.07 13.32 30.30
CA GLY A 198 -1.81 11.97 30.79
C GLY A 198 -1.23 11.90 32.20
N ASP A 199 -1.14 13.04 32.90
CA ASP A 199 -0.77 13.15 34.33
C ASP A 199 -1.98 13.47 35.23
N GLY A 200 -3.18 13.42 34.66
CA GLY A 200 -4.44 13.79 35.32
C GLY A 200 -4.85 15.25 35.10
N SER A 201 -4.04 16.06 34.41
CA SER A 201 -4.39 17.42 34.01
C SER A 201 -4.80 17.50 32.54
N SER A 202 -5.70 18.44 32.23
CA SER A 202 -6.16 18.71 30.87
C SER A 202 -6.49 20.18 30.68
N GLU A 203 -6.31 20.69 29.47
CA GLU A 203 -6.62 22.08 29.10
C GLU A 203 -7.33 22.14 27.74
N LYS A 204 -8.08 23.22 27.48
CA LYS A 204 -8.56 23.53 26.13
C LYS A 204 -7.36 23.74 25.19
N ALA A 205 -7.41 23.07 24.04
CA ALA A 205 -6.38 23.24 23.02
C ALA A 205 -6.43 24.67 22.46
N ALA A 206 -5.27 25.32 22.40
CA ALA A 206 -5.14 26.66 21.83
C ALA A 206 -5.43 26.62 20.33
N ASP A 207 -6.27 27.53 19.87
CA ASP A 207 -6.51 27.69 18.43
C ASP A 207 -5.32 28.42 17.79
N CYS A 208 -5.10 28.18 16.50
CA CYS A 208 -4.17 28.96 15.71
C CYS A 208 -4.66 30.42 15.63
N PRO A 209 -3.77 31.41 15.65
CA PRO A 209 -4.16 32.83 15.60
C PRO A 209 -4.51 33.24 14.15
N ALA A 210 -5.67 32.80 13.64
CA ALA A 210 -6.15 33.18 12.30
C ALA A 210 -7.67 33.07 12.11
N LEU A 211 -8.21 33.86 11.17
CA LEU A 211 -9.61 33.77 10.73
C LEU A 211 -9.73 32.81 9.54
N ALA A 212 -10.54 31.76 9.71
CA ALA A 212 -10.90 30.74 8.71
C ALA A 212 -9.77 29.80 8.24
N ASP A 213 -8.73 30.30 7.55
CA ASP A 213 -7.87 29.47 6.67
C ASP A 213 -6.37 29.83 6.64
N THR A 214 -5.98 30.88 7.35
CA THR A 214 -4.61 31.41 7.27
C THR A 214 -3.81 31.07 8.53
N CYS A 215 -3.94 29.87 9.10
CA CYS A 215 -3.06 29.48 10.21
C CYS A 215 -1.60 29.58 9.73
N THR A 216 -0.92 30.66 10.10
CA THR A 216 0.50 30.89 9.78
C THR A 216 1.42 30.22 10.78
N GLY A 217 0.88 29.80 11.93
CA GLY A 217 1.54 29.01 12.95
C GLY A 217 0.55 28.18 13.75
N PRO A 218 1.03 27.20 14.54
CA PRO A 218 0.18 26.39 15.39
C PRO A 218 -0.34 27.20 16.59
N GLY A 219 -1.50 26.81 17.12
CA GLY A 219 -1.89 27.14 18.49
C GLY A 219 -1.00 26.37 19.46
N GLN A 220 -0.55 27.06 20.52
CA GLN A 220 0.44 26.52 21.45
C GLN A 220 -0.11 26.44 22.87
N ASN A 221 0.04 25.27 23.50
CA ASN A 221 -0.14 25.09 24.94
C ASN A 221 1.19 24.67 25.56
N THR A 222 1.51 25.11 26.77
CA THR A 222 2.71 24.67 27.50
C THR A 222 2.31 23.96 28.77
N HIS A 223 2.92 22.79 29.03
CA HIS A 223 2.67 22.00 30.23
C HIS A 223 3.98 21.56 30.87
N THR A 224 4.03 21.52 32.20
CA THR A 224 5.23 21.12 32.96
C THR A 224 4.99 19.82 33.71
N TYR A 225 5.73 18.77 33.36
CA TYR A 225 5.70 17.50 34.08
C TYR A 225 6.69 17.53 35.24
N SER A 226 6.18 17.50 36.48
CA SER A 226 7.01 17.57 37.69
C SER A 226 7.54 16.23 38.20
N SER A 227 7.01 15.11 37.70
CA SER A 227 7.39 13.75 38.14
C SER A 227 7.99 12.95 36.99
N ASN A 228 8.84 11.98 37.34
CA ASN A 228 9.36 11.03 36.37
C ASN A 228 8.24 10.06 35.94
N GLY A 229 8.17 9.72 34.66
CA GLY A 229 7.13 8.86 34.12
C GLY A 229 7.09 8.86 32.59
N ILE A 230 6.24 7.98 32.06
CA ILE A 230 5.87 8.00 30.64
C ILE A 230 4.42 8.48 30.58
N TYR A 231 4.23 9.67 30.03
CA TYR A 231 2.93 10.31 29.90
C TYR A 231 2.40 10.12 28.48
N THR A 232 1.14 9.72 28.39
CA THR A 232 0.45 9.57 27.10
C THR A 232 -0.50 10.74 26.93
N VAL A 233 -0.11 11.67 26.08
CA VAL A 233 -0.87 12.88 25.79
C VAL A 233 -1.85 12.61 24.68
N THR A 234 -3.11 13.00 24.85
CA THR A 234 -4.15 12.87 23.83
C THR A 234 -4.79 14.20 23.48
N LEU A 235 -5.03 14.42 22.19
CA LEU A 235 -5.85 15.50 21.69
C LEU A 235 -7.27 14.96 21.44
N ASN A 236 -8.24 15.50 22.16
CA ASN A 236 -9.63 15.04 22.14
C ASN A 236 -10.52 16.06 21.43
N LYS A 237 -11.31 15.61 20.45
CA LYS A 237 -12.41 16.37 19.85
C LYS A 237 -13.66 16.12 20.67
N ILE A 238 -14.21 17.19 21.23
CA ILE A 238 -15.45 17.17 22.01
C ILE A 238 -16.57 17.75 21.14
N THR A 239 -17.66 17.02 21.00
CA THR A 239 -18.88 17.47 20.33
C THR A 239 -20.02 17.49 21.35
N ASP A 240 -20.47 18.70 21.67
CA ASP A 240 -21.64 18.94 22.52
C ASP A 240 -22.87 19.16 21.62
N PRO A 241 -23.77 18.16 21.50
CA PRO A 241 -25.01 18.31 20.74
C PRO A 241 -26.00 19.29 21.37
N CYS A 242 -25.76 19.73 22.61
CA CYS A 242 -26.62 20.57 23.42
C CYS A 242 -25.81 21.76 24.00
N PRO A 243 -25.23 22.61 23.13
CA PRO A 243 -24.40 23.71 23.59
C PRO A 243 -25.25 24.64 24.47
N ASP A 244 -24.65 25.14 25.54
CA ASP A 244 -25.29 26.13 26.39
C ASP A 244 -25.54 27.40 25.56
N ASP A 245 -26.80 27.83 25.46
CA ASP A 245 -27.19 29.06 24.76
C ASP A 245 -27.08 30.29 25.67
N GLY A 246 -26.73 30.09 26.96
CA GLY A 246 -26.58 31.14 27.95
C GLY A 246 -27.91 31.69 28.49
N ASP A 247 -29.05 31.13 28.07
CA ASP A 247 -30.36 31.46 28.64
C ASP A 247 -30.72 30.43 29.73
N PRO A 248 -30.77 30.81 31.00
CA PRO A 248 -31.12 29.90 32.09
C PRO A 248 -32.54 29.32 31.99
N ASN A 249 -33.39 29.84 31.08
CA ASN A 249 -34.75 29.38 30.87
C ASN A 249 -34.91 28.45 29.66
N THR A 250 -33.88 28.25 28.83
CA THR A 250 -33.93 27.29 27.73
C THR A 250 -33.60 25.89 28.26
N PRO A 251 -34.51 24.90 28.14
CA PRO A 251 -34.20 23.53 28.52
C PRO A 251 -33.08 22.99 27.62
N ARG A 252 -31.89 22.77 28.19
CA ARG A 252 -30.80 22.09 27.48
C ARG A 252 -31.25 20.67 27.14
N CYS A 253 -31.01 20.24 25.90
CA CYS A 253 -31.29 18.86 25.53
C CYS A 253 -30.39 17.89 26.33
N LEU A 254 -30.87 16.66 26.53
CA LEU A 254 -30.19 15.62 27.34
C LEU A 254 -29.29 14.70 26.50
N ALA A 255 -28.87 15.12 25.30
CA ALA A 255 -28.04 14.28 24.45
C ALA A 255 -26.60 14.20 25.01
N PRO A 256 -25.96 13.02 24.97
CA PRO A 256 -24.64 12.83 25.54
C PRO A 256 -23.57 13.61 24.77
N ILE A 257 -22.61 14.19 25.49
CA ILE A 257 -21.40 14.79 24.90
C ILE A 257 -20.54 13.66 24.32
N HIS A 258 -20.14 13.79 23.06
CA HIS A 258 -19.26 12.85 22.40
C HIS A 258 -17.81 13.32 22.49
N SER A 259 -16.89 12.41 22.83
CA SER A 259 -15.45 12.69 22.87
C SER A 259 -14.71 11.64 22.05
N GLU A 260 -13.84 12.10 21.15
CA GLU A 260 -13.06 11.27 20.23
C GLU A 260 -11.58 11.64 20.32
N VAL A 261 -10.70 10.64 20.48
CA VAL A 261 -9.24 10.85 20.46
C VAL A 261 -8.78 11.00 19.01
N ILE A 262 -8.29 12.18 18.65
CA ILE A 262 -7.86 12.51 17.27
C ILE A 262 -6.34 12.69 17.14
N GLY A 263 -5.60 12.66 18.25
CA GLY A 263 -4.14 12.73 18.26
C GLY A 263 -3.56 12.14 19.53
N LYS A 264 -2.36 11.56 19.44
CA LYS A 264 -1.68 10.91 20.57
C LYS A 264 -0.16 11.08 20.49
N ILE A 265 0.46 11.49 21.60
CA ILE A 265 1.92 11.68 21.73
C ILE A 265 2.40 11.06 23.05
N GLN A 266 3.60 10.49 23.07
CA GLN A 266 4.25 10.05 24.31
C GLN A 266 5.33 11.04 24.75
N ILE A 267 5.31 11.41 26.02
CA ILE A 267 6.34 12.23 26.68
C ILE A 267 7.04 11.37 27.73
N THR A 268 8.37 11.35 27.72
CA THR A 268 9.16 10.61 28.71
C THR A 268 9.91 11.56 29.63
N VAL A 269 9.61 11.51 30.92
CA VAL A 269 10.17 12.41 31.93
C VAL A 269 11.01 11.60 32.90
N GLY A 270 12.24 12.04 33.13
CA GLY A 270 13.17 11.43 34.08
C GLY A 270 14.44 10.88 33.41
N PRO A 271 15.39 10.42 34.25
CA PRO A 271 16.71 10.04 33.79
C PRO A 271 16.62 8.88 32.82
N VAL A 272 17.18 9.08 31.63
CA VAL A 272 17.19 8.06 30.59
C VAL A 272 18.14 6.95 31.03
N ALA A 273 17.58 5.81 31.40
CA ALA A 273 18.37 4.60 31.65
C ALA A 273 18.85 4.01 30.31
N CYS A 274 19.92 4.59 29.76
CA CYS A 274 20.58 4.02 28.61
C CYS A 274 21.35 2.76 29.01
N THR A 275 21.39 1.78 28.10
CA THR A 275 22.27 0.63 28.29
C THR A 275 23.71 1.14 28.38
N LYS A 276 24.54 0.54 29.24
CA LYS A 276 25.99 0.81 29.24
C LYS A 276 26.72 0.13 28.08
N GLU A 277 25.97 -0.33 27.07
CA GLU A 277 26.55 -0.91 25.86
C GLU A 277 27.19 0.19 25.04
N TYR A 278 28.51 0.10 24.85
CA TYR A 278 29.27 1.09 24.10
C TYR A 278 29.19 0.80 22.59
N LYS A 279 28.36 1.57 21.89
CA LYS A 279 28.13 1.58 20.44
C LYS A 279 28.17 3.03 19.97
N PRO A 280 29.36 3.64 19.87
CA PRO A 280 29.48 5.09 19.83
C PRO A 280 28.80 5.67 18.59
N VAL A 281 28.19 6.83 18.74
CA VAL A 281 27.57 7.58 17.62
C VAL A 281 28.03 9.03 17.66
N CYS A 282 28.12 9.65 16.49
CA CYS A 282 28.41 11.07 16.38
C CYS A 282 27.08 11.82 16.20
N GLY A 283 26.78 12.74 17.12
CA GLY A 283 25.57 13.55 17.10
C GLY A 283 25.88 15.05 17.10
N SER A 284 25.04 15.85 16.45
CA SER A 284 25.13 17.31 16.44
C SER A 284 24.15 17.91 17.45
N LYS A 285 24.67 18.63 18.44
CA LYS A 285 23.85 19.36 19.40
C LYS A 285 23.56 20.76 18.83
N PRO A 286 22.28 21.16 18.65
CA PRO A 286 21.98 22.54 18.32
C PRO A 286 22.32 23.44 19.51
N ILE A 287 23.20 24.42 19.30
CA ILE A 287 23.57 25.41 20.31
C ILE A 287 22.79 26.69 20.02
N VAL A 288 22.11 27.22 21.04
CA VAL A 288 21.56 28.58 21.02
C VAL A 288 22.69 29.53 21.39
N CYS A 289 23.24 30.27 20.43
CA CYS A 289 24.21 31.33 20.71
C CYS A 289 23.59 32.71 20.50
N ILE A 290 24.17 33.69 21.20
CA ILE A 290 23.72 35.09 21.21
C ILE A 290 24.02 35.79 19.87
N THR A 291 24.93 35.24 19.04
CA THR A 291 25.27 35.76 17.70
C THR A 291 25.35 34.64 16.65
N THR A 292 24.78 34.87 15.47
CA THR A 292 24.72 33.93 14.33
C THR A 292 25.86 34.13 13.32
N PRO A 293 26.30 33.09 12.58
CA PRO A 293 25.77 31.73 12.54
C PRO A 293 26.43 30.76 13.54
N CYS A 294 25.58 30.01 14.24
CA CYS A 294 25.95 28.96 15.20
C CYS A 294 26.06 27.61 14.50
N ASN A 295 27.28 27.12 14.29
CA ASN A 295 27.47 25.78 13.75
C ASN A 295 27.42 24.75 14.88
N PRO A 296 26.59 23.69 14.76
CA PRO A 296 26.47 22.67 15.78
C PRO A 296 27.79 21.89 15.92
N ILE A 297 28.23 21.64 17.16
CA ILE A 297 29.49 20.92 17.44
C ILE A 297 29.21 19.41 17.41
N PRO A 298 29.88 18.63 16.54
CA PRO A 298 29.80 17.18 16.58
C PRO A 298 30.34 16.64 17.91
N THR A 299 29.51 15.87 18.63
CA THR A 299 29.84 15.29 19.94
C THR A 299 29.69 13.77 19.88
N THR A 300 30.67 13.05 20.43
CA THR A 300 30.64 11.59 20.53
C THR A 300 29.79 11.16 21.72
N TYR A 301 28.80 10.31 21.49
CA TYR A 301 27.99 9.68 22.54
C TYR A 301 28.34 8.19 22.64
N GLY A 302 28.25 7.59 23.83
CA GLY A 302 28.58 6.18 24.06
C GLY A 302 27.62 5.23 23.34
N ASN A 303 26.37 5.65 23.13
CA ASN A 303 25.41 4.99 22.25
C ASN A 303 24.30 5.93 21.78
N ARG A 304 23.45 5.42 20.87
CA ARG A 304 22.32 6.18 20.33
C ARG A 304 21.28 6.58 21.37
N CYS A 305 21.14 5.80 22.45
CA CYS A 305 20.28 6.19 23.56
C CYS A 305 20.83 7.44 24.26
N GLU A 306 22.13 7.47 24.58
CA GLU A 306 22.78 8.63 25.22
C GLU A 306 22.71 9.88 24.33
N MET A 307 22.91 9.73 23.02
CA MET A 307 22.75 10.83 22.04
C MET A 307 21.32 11.38 22.02
N ASN A 308 20.32 10.50 21.96
CA ASN A 308 18.92 10.89 21.98
C ASN A 308 18.52 11.52 23.32
N ALA A 309 19.12 11.06 24.43
CA ALA A 309 18.92 11.62 25.75
C ALA A 309 19.44 13.07 25.85
N ASP A 310 20.55 13.39 25.18
CA ASP A 310 21.10 14.76 25.14
C ASP A 310 20.43 15.66 24.10
N GLY A 311 19.41 15.17 23.38
CA GLY A 311 18.68 15.93 22.35
C GLY A 311 19.51 16.25 21.10
N ALA A 312 20.58 15.49 20.86
CA ALA A 312 21.42 15.66 19.68
C ALA A 312 20.85 14.95 18.45
N SER A 313 21.04 15.55 17.28
CA SER A 313 20.67 14.95 16.00
C SER A 313 21.73 13.94 15.57
N PHE A 314 21.30 12.75 15.17
CA PHE A 314 22.20 11.73 14.64
C PHE A 314 22.90 12.21 13.37
N LEU A 315 24.23 12.12 13.33
CA LEU A 315 25.00 12.35 12.12
C LEU A 315 25.41 11.02 11.47
N TYR A 316 26.12 10.16 12.20
CA TYR A 316 26.61 8.86 11.72
C TYR A 316 27.04 7.94 12.87
N GLU A 317 27.18 6.65 12.56
CA GLU A 317 27.70 5.63 13.48
C GLU A 317 29.21 5.78 13.70
N GLY A 318 29.67 5.61 14.94
CA GLY A 318 31.07 5.75 15.36
C GLY A 318 31.35 7.03 16.14
N GLN A 319 32.56 7.13 16.70
CA GLN A 319 33.01 8.34 17.40
C GLN A 319 33.16 9.51 16.41
N CYS A 320 32.91 10.74 16.87
CA CYS A 320 33.21 11.93 16.09
C CYS A 320 34.72 12.01 15.81
N ARG A 321 35.07 12.26 14.55
CA ARG A 321 36.45 12.34 14.04
C ARG A 321 36.92 13.81 13.97
N SER A 322 38.22 14.00 13.69
CA SER A 322 39.00 15.25 13.89
C SER A 322 38.30 16.57 13.53
N GLU A 323 38.69 17.63 14.26
CA GLU A 323 38.20 19.00 14.06
C GLU A 323 38.56 19.57 12.68
N ASN A 324 39.65 19.09 12.07
CA ASN A 324 40.02 19.42 10.70
C ASN A 324 39.64 18.26 9.74
N PRO A 325 38.66 18.45 8.86
CA PRO A 325 38.21 17.44 7.89
C PRO A 325 39.27 17.08 6.83
N ALA A 326 40.27 17.94 6.61
CA ALA A 326 41.37 17.64 5.70
C ALA A 326 42.19 16.43 6.19
N ASP A 327 42.33 16.31 7.52
CA ASP A 327 43.13 15.28 8.19
C ASP A 327 42.35 13.97 8.42
N ASP A 328 41.02 13.96 8.20
CA ASP A 328 40.19 12.75 8.28
C ASP A 328 40.20 12.00 6.94
N PRO A 329 40.95 10.90 6.75
CA PRO A 329 41.04 10.19 5.47
C PRO A 329 39.69 9.66 4.98
N GLN A 330 38.67 9.62 5.84
CA GLN A 330 37.33 9.14 5.51
C GLN A 330 36.39 10.26 5.04
N CYS A 331 36.81 11.52 5.08
CA CYS A 331 36.01 12.62 4.60
C CYS A 331 36.12 12.79 3.07
N LYS A 332 35.11 12.39 2.30
CA LYS A 332 35.12 12.47 0.83
C LYS A 332 35.05 13.91 0.32
N ALA A 333 34.28 14.77 0.99
CA ALA A 333 34.18 16.19 0.70
C ALA A 333 34.03 16.99 1.99
N TRP A 334 34.60 18.19 2.04
CA TRP A 334 34.52 19.08 3.19
C TRP A 334 34.53 20.54 2.79
N PHE A 335 34.17 21.40 3.73
CA PHE A 335 34.42 22.82 3.67
C PHE A 335 35.57 23.15 4.63
N ASP A 336 36.63 23.80 4.15
CA ASP A 336 37.81 24.14 4.98
C ASP A 336 37.67 25.47 5.73
N GLY A 337 36.48 26.08 5.67
CA GLY A 337 36.16 27.39 6.24
C GLY A 337 35.94 28.49 5.21
N CYS A 338 36.28 28.22 3.94
CA CYS A 338 36.10 29.16 2.83
C CYS A 338 36.00 28.47 1.46
N ASN A 339 36.66 27.33 1.31
CA ASN A 339 36.70 26.52 0.10
C ASN A 339 36.00 25.19 0.30
N SER A 340 35.35 24.74 -0.77
CA SER A 340 34.82 23.39 -0.86
C SER A 340 35.91 22.48 -1.40
N CYS A 341 36.24 21.46 -0.64
CA CYS A 341 37.28 20.47 -0.89
C CYS A 341 36.69 19.08 -1.07
N GLY A 342 37.39 18.21 -1.78
CA GLY A 342 37.05 16.79 -1.84
C GLY A 342 38.18 15.95 -2.42
N ARG A 343 38.02 14.63 -2.30
CA ARG A 343 38.98 13.62 -2.78
C ARG A 343 38.26 12.41 -3.36
N ALA A 344 38.96 11.64 -4.19
CA ALA A 344 38.38 10.51 -4.93
C ALA A 344 38.35 9.21 -4.13
N ASN A 345 39.40 8.91 -3.36
CA ASN A 345 39.47 7.75 -2.46
C ASN A 345 39.97 8.14 -1.05
N PRO A 346 39.81 7.27 -0.04
CA PRO A 346 40.31 7.53 1.30
C PRO A 346 41.82 7.78 1.33
N GLY A 347 42.23 8.93 1.83
CA GLY A 347 43.65 9.32 1.92
C GLY A 347 44.26 9.92 0.64
N ASP A 348 43.50 10.04 -0.46
CA ASP A 348 43.99 10.70 -1.68
C ASP A 348 44.21 12.22 -1.48
N PRO A 349 45.07 12.85 -2.30
CA PRO A 349 45.20 14.31 -2.34
C PRO A 349 43.85 15.00 -2.55
N ALA A 350 43.64 16.07 -1.78
CA ALA A 350 42.43 16.89 -1.85
C ALA A 350 42.48 17.86 -3.03
N ALA A 351 41.34 18.08 -3.69
CA ALA A 351 41.12 19.20 -4.59
C ALA A 351 40.14 20.18 -3.94
N CYS A 352 40.50 21.47 -3.87
CA CYS A 352 39.69 22.52 -3.27
C CYS A 352 39.38 23.62 -4.28
N THR A 353 38.25 24.30 -4.11
CA THR A 353 38.03 25.58 -4.80
C THR A 353 39.11 26.58 -4.37
N LEU A 354 39.57 27.46 -5.26
CA LEU A 354 40.60 28.46 -4.95
C LEU A 354 39.97 29.84 -4.71
N LYS A 355 39.09 29.96 -3.73
CA LYS A 355 38.53 31.26 -3.32
C LYS A 355 39.47 31.92 -2.32
N TYR A 356 39.63 33.24 -2.46
CA TYR A 356 40.37 34.04 -1.50
C TYR A 356 39.61 34.12 -0.18
N CYS A 357 40.29 33.80 0.91
CA CYS A 357 39.71 33.75 2.25
C CYS A 357 40.24 34.92 3.07
N ALA A 358 39.39 35.91 3.31
CA ALA A 358 39.79 37.10 4.07
C ALA A 358 40.03 36.74 5.55
N PRO A 359 41.15 37.18 6.17
CA PRO A 359 41.44 36.91 7.57
C PRO A 359 40.29 37.37 8.49
N GLY A 360 39.83 36.49 9.38
CA GLY A 360 38.73 36.78 10.32
C GLY A 360 37.31 36.57 9.77
N THR A 361 37.16 36.13 8.51
CA THR A 361 35.85 35.81 7.90
C THR A 361 35.64 34.32 7.63
N THR A 362 36.64 33.49 7.92
CA THR A 362 36.61 32.04 7.68
C THR A 362 35.73 31.34 8.71
N GLN A 363 34.79 30.54 8.24
CA GLN A 363 33.97 29.67 9.09
C GLN A 363 34.80 28.50 9.61
N LYS A 364 34.33 27.80 10.65
CA LYS A 364 34.99 26.57 11.10
C LYS A 364 34.88 25.48 10.04
N PRO A 365 35.94 24.72 9.75
CA PRO A 365 35.91 23.67 8.74
C PRO A 365 35.02 22.49 9.17
N TYR A 366 34.33 21.86 8.22
CA TYR A 366 33.48 20.70 8.49
C TYR A 366 33.36 19.76 7.27
N CYS A 367 33.21 18.46 7.53
CA CYS A 367 33.03 17.46 6.49
C CYS A 367 31.60 17.50 5.92
N THR A 368 31.45 17.54 4.59
CA THR A 368 30.16 17.58 3.88
C THR A 368 29.75 16.23 3.28
N ALA A 369 30.70 15.34 2.99
CA ALA A 369 30.44 13.97 2.54
C ALA A 369 31.57 13.04 3.00
N ARG A 370 31.28 11.77 3.28
CA ARG A 370 32.27 10.75 3.68
C ARG A 370 32.33 9.59 2.69
N PHE A 371 33.44 8.88 2.68
CA PHE A 371 33.52 7.58 2.02
C PHE A 371 32.70 6.58 2.82
N ASP A 372 31.87 5.80 2.13
CA ASP A 372 31.16 4.71 2.76
C ASP A 372 32.18 3.60 3.06
N THR A 373 32.49 3.41 4.35
CA THR A 373 33.31 2.28 4.84
C THR A 373 32.48 1.28 5.62
N SER A 374 31.17 1.20 5.37
CA SER A 374 30.50 -0.05 5.68
C SER A 374 31.15 -1.14 4.81
N VAL A 375 31.99 -1.96 5.44
CA VAL A 375 32.21 -3.31 4.92
C VAL A 375 30.82 -3.90 4.96
N ASN A 376 30.18 -3.95 3.78
CA ASN A 376 28.89 -4.58 3.58
C ASN A 376 28.90 -5.91 4.34
N LYS A 377 27.89 -6.20 5.18
CA LYS A 377 27.81 -7.49 5.89
C LYS A 377 26.74 -8.33 5.23
N ALA A 378 26.96 -9.64 5.23
CA ALA A 378 26.01 -10.54 4.60
C ALA A 378 24.61 -10.39 5.22
N PRO A 379 23.54 -10.50 4.42
CA PRO A 379 22.18 -10.41 4.91
C PRO A 379 21.89 -11.53 5.92
N THR A 380 20.91 -11.32 6.79
CA THR A 380 20.51 -12.31 7.81
C THR A 380 19.07 -12.76 7.59
N ILE A 381 18.86 -14.07 7.55
CA ILE A 381 17.53 -14.67 7.45
C ILE A 381 17.04 -14.94 8.87
N SER A 382 15.91 -14.33 9.24
CA SER A 382 15.31 -14.42 10.58
C SER A 382 14.10 -15.36 10.63
N GLY A 383 13.54 -15.74 9.48
CA GLY A 383 12.45 -16.70 9.41
C GLY A 383 12.16 -17.14 7.99
N PHE A 384 11.88 -18.43 7.84
CA PHE A 384 11.38 -19.03 6.60
C PHE A 384 10.22 -19.94 6.96
N SER A 385 9.04 -19.69 6.39
CA SER A 385 7.80 -20.40 6.72
C SER A 385 7.03 -20.75 5.45
N GLY A 386 6.42 -21.92 5.41
CA GLY A 386 5.56 -22.38 4.33
C GLY A 386 4.99 -23.76 4.62
N PRO A 387 4.19 -24.33 3.71
CA PRO A 387 3.66 -25.67 3.86
C PRO A 387 4.79 -26.71 3.82
N THR A 388 4.80 -27.60 4.81
CA THR A 388 5.70 -28.77 4.86
C THR A 388 5.07 -30.01 4.24
N THR A 389 3.76 -29.96 3.96
CA THR A 389 3.01 -30.97 3.24
C THR A 389 2.07 -30.32 2.24
N LEU A 390 1.99 -30.85 1.02
CA LEU A 390 1.05 -30.42 -0.01
C LEU A 390 0.41 -31.65 -0.67
N ALA A 391 -0.80 -31.48 -1.20
CA ALA A 391 -1.35 -32.43 -2.17
C ALA A 391 -0.73 -32.15 -3.55
N GLU A 392 -0.71 -33.16 -4.41
CA GLU A 392 -0.30 -33.01 -5.81
C GLU A 392 -1.11 -31.89 -6.50
N ASP A 393 -0.41 -31.04 -7.26
CA ASP A 393 -0.90 -29.82 -7.92
C ASP A 393 -1.47 -28.72 -7.00
N ALA A 394 -1.40 -28.89 -5.67
CA ALA A 394 -1.79 -27.83 -4.75
C ALA A 394 -0.75 -26.70 -4.72
N ILE A 395 -1.22 -25.45 -4.79
CA ILE A 395 -0.36 -24.26 -4.70
C ILE A 395 0.04 -24.02 -3.24
N GLY A 396 1.32 -24.16 -2.94
CA GLY A 396 1.92 -23.73 -1.69
C GLY A 396 2.29 -22.25 -1.71
N THR A 397 2.32 -21.62 -0.54
CA THR A 397 2.82 -20.24 -0.35
C THR A 397 3.92 -20.24 0.71
N TRP A 398 5.09 -19.72 0.35
CA TRP A 398 6.25 -19.60 1.24
C TRP A 398 6.58 -18.13 1.47
N SER A 399 6.89 -17.79 2.72
CA SER A 399 7.24 -16.44 3.14
C SER A 399 8.61 -16.42 3.82
N LEU A 400 9.39 -15.39 3.51
CA LEU A 400 10.74 -15.19 4.03
C LEU A 400 10.87 -13.85 4.75
N LYS A 401 11.52 -13.86 5.91
CA LYS A 401 11.93 -12.67 6.65
C LYS A 401 13.45 -12.57 6.66
N ALA A 402 14.00 -11.63 5.90
CA ALA A 402 15.42 -11.32 5.90
C ALA A 402 15.65 -9.84 6.17
N LYS A 403 16.81 -9.51 6.74
CA LYS A 403 17.25 -8.13 6.94
C LYS A 403 18.74 -8.00 6.62
N ASP A 404 19.08 -6.88 6.04
CA ASP A 404 20.46 -6.46 5.86
C ASP A 404 20.95 -5.74 7.12
N PRO A 405 22.12 -6.08 7.69
CA PRO A 405 22.65 -5.39 8.87
C PRO A 405 22.88 -3.89 8.66
N GLU A 406 23.10 -3.47 7.41
CA GLU A 406 23.29 -2.08 6.98
C GLU A 406 21.98 -1.43 6.51
N GLY A 407 20.87 -2.17 6.48
CA GLY A 407 19.57 -1.68 6.03
C GLY A 407 19.45 -1.55 4.50
N GLY A 408 20.35 -2.18 3.74
CA GLY A 408 20.33 -2.23 2.29
C GLY A 408 19.14 -2.98 1.70
N ALA A 409 18.86 -2.72 0.42
CA ALA A 409 17.81 -3.42 -0.32
C ALA A 409 18.22 -4.88 -0.58
N LEU A 410 17.27 -5.79 -0.42
CA LEU A 410 17.47 -7.23 -0.60
C LEU A 410 16.78 -7.73 -1.84
N SER A 411 17.39 -8.73 -2.45
CA SER A 411 16.93 -9.38 -3.67
C SER A 411 16.90 -10.89 -3.44
N TYR A 412 15.90 -11.58 -3.99
CA TYR A 412 15.57 -12.96 -3.63
C TYR A 412 15.51 -13.87 -4.86
N GLN A 413 16.06 -15.07 -4.72
CA GLN A 413 16.01 -16.13 -5.73
C GLN A 413 15.55 -17.43 -5.07
N VAL A 414 14.60 -18.13 -5.70
CA VAL A 414 14.02 -19.38 -5.20
C VAL A 414 14.34 -20.54 -6.16
N TRP A 415 14.64 -21.69 -5.58
CA TRP A 415 14.83 -22.98 -6.24
C TRP A 415 13.86 -23.97 -5.59
N TRP A 416 12.94 -24.54 -6.36
CA TRP A 416 11.82 -25.35 -5.85
C TRP A 416 12.17 -26.82 -5.66
N GLY A 417 13.27 -27.27 -6.26
CA GLY A 417 13.81 -28.62 -6.09
C GLY A 417 13.17 -29.66 -7.01
N ASP A 418 12.23 -29.26 -7.87
CA ASP A 418 11.69 -30.02 -9.00
C ASP A 418 12.31 -29.61 -10.34
N GLU A 419 13.23 -28.64 -10.32
CA GLU A 419 13.96 -28.20 -11.51
C GLU A 419 15.14 -29.14 -11.80
N ASN A 420 14.92 -30.09 -12.72
CA ASN A 420 15.83 -31.05 -13.38
C ASN A 420 15.85 -32.51 -12.90
N ILE A 421 15.23 -33.38 -13.71
CA ILE A 421 15.69 -34.75 -13.99
C ILE A 421 15.86 -34.91 -15.51
N TYR A 422 16.71 -34.12 -16.18
CA TYR A 422 17.29 -34.50 -17.49
C TYR A 422 18.60 -33.73 -17.72
N ALA A 423 19.67 -34.19 -17.06
CA ALA A 423 21.02 -33.83 -17.50
C ALA A 423 21.40 -34.71 -18.70
N SER A 424 21.19 -34.22 -19.93
CA SER A 424 21.91 -34.70 -21.10
C SER A 424 22.13 -33.58 -22.12
N ASN A 425 23.35 -33.02 -22.09
CA ASN A 425 24.11 -32.49 -23.23
C ASN A 425 23.43 -31.57 -24.24
N TYR A 426 22.74 -30.52 -23.79
CA TYR A 426 22.62 -29.30 -24.60
C TYR A 426 22.96 -28.08 -23.74
N THR A 427 24.10 -27.45 -24.05
CA THR A 427 24.44 -26.10 -23.61
C THR A 427 23.54 -25.11 -24.34
N THR A 428 22.30 -25.00 -23.91
CA THR A 428 21.50 -23.79 -24.09
C THR A 428 21.50 -23.07 -22.76
N ALA A 429 21.91 -21.81 -22.79
CA ALA A 429 22.01 -20.94 -21.62
C ALA A 429 20.76 -21.07 -20.76
N VAL A 430 20.91 -21.65 -19.57
CA VAL A 430 19.92 -21.53 -18.49
C VAL A 430 19.73 -20.03 -18.32
N ALA A 431 18.55 -19.52 -18.68
CA ALA A 431 18.23 -18.11 -18.51
C ALA A 431 18.61 -17.72 -17.08
N ALA A 432 19.48 -16.70 -16.95
CA ALA A 432 19.93 -16.22 -15.66
C ALA A 432 18.68 -15.86 -14.85
N ARG A 433 18.43 -16.64 -13.79
CA ARG A 433 17.21 -16.56 -12.98
C ARG A 433 17.21 -15.22 -12.24
N GLU A 434 16.20 -14.40 -12.48
CA GLU A 434 16.14 -13.04 -11.96
C GLU A 434 15.94 -13.00 -10.44
N PHE A 435 16.63 -12.07 -9.79
CA PHE A 435 16.34 -11.74 -8.40
C PHE A 435 15.09 -10.86 -8.33
N THR A 436 14.15 -11.19 -7.45
CA THR A 436 12.93 -10.40 -7.21
C THR A 436 13.01 -9.66 -5.88
N GLN A 437 12.16 -8.65 -5.64
CA GLN A 437 12.03 -7.99 -4.33
C GLN A 437 10.84 -8.55 -3.51
N SER A 438 10.30 -9.71 -3.91
CA SER A 438 9.18 -10.33 -3.19
C SER A 438 9.68 -11.08 -1.96
N THR A 439 8.94 -10.98 -0.85
CA THR A 439 9.16 -11.79 0.35
C THR A 439 8.24 -13.00 0.43
N THR A 440 7.35 -13.16 -0.56
CA THR A 440 6.38 -14.26 -0.65
C THR A 440 6.42 -14.90 -2.05
N PHE A 441 6.41 -16.23 -2.08
CA PHE A 441 6.56 -17.03 -3.30
C PHE A 441 5.53 -18.15 -3.32
N THR A 442 5.05 -18.52 -4.50
CA THR A 442 4.06 -19.59 -4.69
C THR A 442 4.52 -20.59 -5.74
N HIS A 443 4.26 -21.87 -5.50
CA HIS A 443 4.62 -22.98 -6.40
C HIS A 443 3.69 -24.17 -6.18
N ALA A 444 3.50 -24.99 -7.21
CA ALA A 444 2.75 -26.24 -7.16
C ALA A 444 3.61 -27.37 -7.71
N TYR A 445 3.55 -28.54 -7.09
CA TYR A 445 4.31 -29.72 -7.49
C TYR A 445 3.40 -30.73 -8.17
N SER A 446 3.73 -31.07 -9.42
CA SER A 446 2.93 -32.00 -10.23
C SER A 446 3.29 -33.47 -10.07
N ASN A 447 4.17 -33.82 -9.13
CA ASN A 447 4.45 -35.22 -8.83
C ASN A 447 4.54 -35.40 -7.31
N ALA A 448 4.07 -36.56 -6.84
CA ALA A 448 4.31 -37.00 -5.48
C ALA A 448 5.81 -37.15 -5.21
N GLY A 449 6.29 -36.62 -4.09
CA GLY A 449 7.72 -36.59 -3.80
C GLY A 449 8.06 -35.75 -2.59
N THR A 450 9.31 -35.81 -2.16
CA THR A 450 9.84 -34.87 -1.16
C THR A 450 10.78 -33.91 -1.87
N TYR A 451 10.39 -32.63 -1.91
CA TYR A 451 11.16 -31.57 -2.54
C TYR A 451 11.81 -30.69 -1.49
N THR A 452 12.95 -30.09 -1.84
CA THR A 452 13.63 -29.13 -0.96
C THR A 452 13.65 -27.78 -1.66
N VAL A 453 12.94 -26.82 -1.08
CA VAL A 453 12.92 -25.42 -1.52
C VAL A 453 14.16 -24.74 -0.97
N PHE A 454 15.01 -24.19 -1.83
CA PHE A 454 16.15 -23.36 -1.46
C PHE A 454 15.89 -21.91 -1.82
N ILE A 455 16.21 -20.99 -0.91
CA ILE A 455 16.13 -19.56 -1.16
C ILE A 455 17.49 -18.93 -0.92
N THR A 456 17.93 -18.12 -1.87
CA THR A 456 19.11 -17.25 -1.77
C THR A 456 18.65 -15.80 -1.67
N VAL A 457 19.10 -15.11 -0.62
CA VAL A 457 18.91 -13.68 -0.40
C VAL A 457 20.22 -12.98 -0.67
N ARG A 458 20.21 -11.93 -1.48
CA ARG A 458 21.41 -11.18 -1.86
C ARG A 458 21.23 -9.69 -1.61
N ASP A 459 22.22 -9.09 -0.98
CA ASP A 459 22.30 -7.65 -0.76
C ASP A 459 22.86 -6.88 -1.97
N SER A 460 22.87 -5.55 -1.89
CA SER A 460 23.41 -4.67 -2.94
C SER A 460 24.93 -4.71 -3.08
N GLY A 461 25.65 -5.15 -2.04
CA GLY A 461 27.09 -5.35 -2.09
C GLY A 461 27.50 -6.76 -2.56
N GLY A 462 26.52 -7.58 -2.93
CA GLY A 462 26.69 -8.88 -3.56
C GLY A 462 26.83 -10.07 -2.62
N GLN A 463 26.73 -9.91 -1.29
CA GLN A 463 26.80 -11.04 -0.36
C GLN A 463 25.46 -11.75 -0.23
N GLU A 464 25.54 -13.04 0.11
CA GLU A 464 24.38 -13.94 0.08
C GLU A 464 24.13 -14.64 1.42
N ALA A 465 22.85 -14.83 1.74
CA ALA A 465 22.40 -15.76 2.77
C ALA A 465 21.47 -16.80 2.15
N LYS A 466 21.58 -18.05 2.59
CA LYS A 466 20.84 -19.19 2.02
C LYS A 466 20.05 -19.90 3.11
N THR A 467 18.84 -20.33 2.78
CA THR A 467 18.00 -21.17 3.64
C THR A 467 17.29 -22.22 2.80
N SER A 468 16.84 -23.30 3.43
CA SER A 468 16.01 -24.30 2.77
C SER A 468 14.90 -24.86 3.67
N MET A 469 13.91 -25.49 3.04
CA MET A 469 12.80 -26.18 3.70
C MET A 469 12.36 -27.35 2.83
N SER A 470 12.05 -28.48 3.46
CA SER A 470 11.50 -29.63 2.77
C SER A 470 9.98 -29.62 2.77
N VAL A 471 9.38 -29.96 1.63
CA VAL A 471 7.94 -30.13 1.45
C VAL A 471 7.67 -31.53 0.93
N LYS A 472 6.80 -32.26 1.64
CA LYS A 472 6.33 -33.58 1.23
C LYS A 472 5.02 -33.44 0.44
N VAL A 473 5.10 -33.72 -0.84
CA VAL A 473 3.94 -33.77 -1.74
C VAL A 473 3.39 -35.18 -1.67
N SER A 474 2.23 -35.32 -1.04
CA SER A 474 1.55 -36.60 -0.96
C SER A 474 0.81 -36.79 -2.27
N GLY A 475 1.25 -37.78 -3.06
CA GLY A 475 0.38 -38.38 -4.06
C GLY A 475 -0.79 -39.03 -3.36
N ASP A 476 -1.94 -39.05 -4.03
CA ASP A 476 -3.15 -39.69 -3.52
C ASP A 476 -2.81 -41.14 -3.12
N SER A 477 -2.60 -41.37 -1.82
CA SER A 477 -2.28 -42.67 -1.28
C SER A 477 -3.57 -43.48 -1.36
N GLY A 478 -3.70 -44.21 -2.48
CA GLY A 478 -4.76 -45.13 -2.85
C GLY A 478 -5.94 -45.18 -1.90
N VAL A 479 -7.07 -44.59 -2.31
CA VAL A 479 -8.36 -44.76 -1.67
C VAL A 479 -8.58 -46.27 -1.44
N VAL A 480 -8.55 -46.71 -0.18
CA VAL A 480 -8.83 -48.10 0.18
C VAL A 480 -10.34 -48.29 0.12
N CYS A 481 -10.82 -48.61 -1.08
CA CYS A 481 -12.21 -48.95 -1.29
C CYS A 481 -12.49 -50.38 -0.79
N THR A 482 -13.67 -50.59 -0.23
CA THR A 482 -14.11 -51.94 0.12
C THR A 482 -14.25 -52.78 -1.16
N ALA A 483 -13.93 -54.07 -1.08
CA ALA A 483 -14.06 -55.00 -2.22
C ALA A 483 -15.54 -55.35 -2.55
N GLN A 484 -16.51 -54.62 -2.00
CA GLN A 484 -17.92 -54.81 -2.29
C GLN A 484 -18.20 -54.40 -3.74
N TYR A 485 -18.70 -55.34 -4.53
CA TYR A 485 -19.02 -55.11 -5.94
C TYR A 485 -20.46 -54.61 -6.07
N ASP A 486 -20.60 -53.33 -6.40
CA ASP A 486 -21.88 -52.64 -6.67
C ASP A 486 -21.64 -51.66 -7.83
N PRO A 487 -21.65 -52.14 -9.08
CA PRO A 487 -21.04 -51.43 -10.20
C PRO A 487 -21.78 -50.13 -10.52
N VAL A 488 -21.00 -49.13 -10.93
CA VAL A 488 -21.52 -47.80 -11.30
C VAL A 488 -20.89 -47.34 -12.60
N CYS A 489 -21.67 -46.65 -13.42
CA CYS A 489 -21.19 -46.06 -14.66
C CYS A 489 -20.73 -44.62 -14.41
N GLY A 490 -19.48 -44.32 -14.76
CA GLY A 490 -18.90 -43.00 -14.59
C GLY A 490 -18.04 -42.58 -15.78
N ARG A 491 -17.88 -41.28 -15.99
CA ARG A 491 -17.03 -40.74 -17.06
C ARG A 491 -15.82 -40.02 -16.46
N PRO A 492 -14.58 -40.42 -16.80
CA PRO A 492 -13.38 -39.71 -16.34
C PRO A 492 -13.45 -38.21 -16.66
N THR A 493 -13.07 -37.37 -15.70
CA THR A 493 -12.98 -35.91 -15.93
C THR A 493 -11.72 -35.57 -16.72
N GLY A 494 -11.85 -34.74 -17.75
CA GLY A 494 -10.73 -34.30 -18.59
C GLY A 494 -10.99 -34.54 -20.08
N CYS A 495 -10.01 -34.15 -20.90
CA CYS A 495 -10.03 -34.38 -22.33
C CYS A 495 -9.20 -35.62 -22.66
N ALA A 496 -9.77 -36.56 -23.42
CA ALA A 496 -9.08 -37.77 -23.87
C ALA A 496 -7.92 -37.48 -24.83
N ASN A 497 -7.89 -36.30 -25.44
CA ASN A 497 -6.83 -35.82 -26.32
C ASN A 497 -5.89 -34.84 -25.61
N THR A 498 -4.95 -35.34 -24.81
CA THR A 498 -3.82 -34.53 -24.29
C THR A 498 -2.64 -34.59 -25.27
N CYS A 499 -2.28 -33.47 -25.94
CA CYS A 499 -1.07 -33.40 -26.77
C CYS A 499 0.16 -33.06 -25.93
N GLN A 500 1.34 -33.49 -26.36
CA GLN A 500 2.61 -33.10 -25.75
C GLN A 500 2.91 -31.59 -25.91
N PRO A 501 3.72 -30.99 -25.01
CA PRO A 501 4.06 -29.57 -25.10
C PRO A 501 4.71 -29.23 -26.45
N GLY A 502 4.09 -28.32 -27.21
CA GLY A 502 4.61 -27.82 -28.48
C GLY A 502 3.85 -28.23 -29.75
N MET A 503 2.77 -29.02 -29.65
CA MET A 503 1.89 -29.31 -30.80
C MET A 503 0.50 -28.66 -30.63
N ALA A 504 -0.05 -28.12 -31.73
CA ALA A 504 -1.39 -27.55 -31.76
C ALA A 504 -2.45 -28.66 -31.70
N CYS A 505 -3.16 -28.77 -30.58
CA CYS A 505 -4.31 -29.67 -30.47
C CYS A 505 -5.52 -29.13 -31.27
N PRO A 506 -6.41 -30.00 -31.78
CA PRO A 506 -7.72 -29.56 -32.27
C PRO A 506 -8.51 -28.90 -31.14
N ALA A 507 -9.18 -27.78 -31.44
CA ALA A 507 -9.84 -26.90 -30.47
C ALA A 507 -11.05 -27.51 -29.72
N ILE A 508 -11.37 -28.79 -29.95
CA ILE A 508 -12.53 -29.47 -29.35
C ILE A 508 -12.01 -30.61 -28.47
N CYS A 509 -12.26 -30.48 -27.16
CA CYS A 509 -12.01 -31.50 -26.14
C CYS A 509 -12.86 -32.75 -26.46
N GLN A 510 -12.22 -33.90 -26.70
CA GLN A 510 -12.94 -35.17 -26.80
C GLN A 510 -13.13 -35.70 -25.37
N LEU A 511 -14.38 -35.86 -24.94
CA LEU A 511 -14.68 -36.43 -23.63
C LEU A 511 -14.34 -37.92 -23.64
N HIS A 512 -13.83 -38.44 -22.52
CA HIS A 512 -13.62 -39.88 -22.34
C HIS A 512 -14.94 -40.66 -22.50
N GLU A 513 -14.86 -41.87 -23.05
CA GLU A 513 -16.00 -42.78 -23.05
C GLU A 513 -16.36 -43.19 -21.60
N PRO A 514 -17.66 -43.43 -21.30
CA PRO A 514 -18.08 -43.92 -20.00
C PRO A 514 -17.42 -45.27 -19.67
N ALA A 515 -16.96 -45.42 -18.44
CA ALA A 515 -16.33 -46.63 -17.94
C ALA A 515 -17.08 -47.17 -16.71
N THR A 516 -17.14 -48.50 -16.59
CA THR A 516 -17.75 -49.17 -15.44
C THR A 516 -16.74 -49.28 -14.31
N TYR A 517 -17.10 -48.78 -13.13
CA TYR A 517 -16.33 -48.92 -11.90
C TYR A 517 -16.98 -49.95 -10.98
N SER A 518 -16.16 -50.70 -10.23
CA SER A 518 -16.61 -51.79 -9.35
C SER A 518 -17.53 -51.32 -8.21
N ASN A 519 -17.35 -50.09 -7.72
CA ASN A 519 -18.28 -49.42 -6.83
C ASN A 519 -18.08 -47.90 -6.83
N ARG A 520 -18.98 -47.18 -6.16
CA ARG A 520 -18.96 -45.72 -6.04
C ARG A 520 -17.64 -45.18 -5.48
N CYS A 521 -17.02 -45.88 -4.53
CA CYS A 521 -15.73 -45.49 -3.99
C CYS A 521 -14.64 -45.53 -5.06
N TYR A 522 -14.59 -46.58 -5.90
CA TYR A 522 -13.62 -46.65 -7.00
C TYR A 522 -13.88 -45.61 -8.10
N LEU A 523 -15.15 -45.23 -8.34
CA LEU A 523 -15.52 -44.14 -9.24
C LEU A 523 -15.04 -42.78 -8.71
N ASP A 524 -15.30 -42.50 -7.43
CA ASP A 524 -14.88 -41.24 -6.80
C ASP A 524 -13.34 -41.18 -6.68
N ALA A 525 -12.68 -42.30 -6.41
CA ALA A 525 -11.21 -42.43 -6.41
C ALA A 525 -10.59 -42.14 -7.79
N ALA A 526 -11.27 -42.54 -8.87
CA ALA A 526 -10.86 -42.21 -10.25
C ALA A 526 -11.23 -40.78 -10.67
N ARG A 527 -11.85 -40.00 -9.78
CA ARG A 527 -12.39 -38.64 -10.05
C ARG A 527 -13.31 -38.61 -11.28
N ALA A 528 -14.05 -39.69 -11.52
CA ALA A 528 -14.99 -39.77 -12.63
C ALA A 528 -16.35 -39.14 -12.25
N GLU A 529 -16.99 -38.45 -13.19
CA GLU A 529 -18.35 -37.96 -13.06
C GLU A 529 -19.31 -39.16 -13.07
N PHE A 530 -20.11 -39.31 -12.01
CA PHE A 530 -21.12 -40.36 -11.96
C PHE A 530 -22.26 -40.09 -12.93
N LEU A 531 -22.61 -41.11 -13.71
CA LEU A 531 -23.73 -41.05 -14.65
C LEU A 531 -24.97 -41.74 -14.08
N TYR A 532 -24.86 -43.03 -13.76
CA TYR A 532 -25.94 -43.84 -13.19
C TYR A 532 -25.43 -45.11 -12.52
N SER A 533 -26.28 -45.74 -11.70
CA SER A 533 -25.99 -47.01 -11.03
C SER A 533 -26.14 -48.19 -11.98
N GLY A 534 -25.23 -49.16 -11.91
CA GLY A 534 -25.12 -50.29 -12.85
C GLY A 534 -23.90 -50.19 -13.75
N GLN A 535 -23.68 -51.21 -14.58
CA GLN A 535 -22.61 -51.22 -15.58
C GLN A 535 -22.95 -50.25 -16.73
N CYS A 536 -21.94 -49.61 -17.32
CA CYS A 536 -22.14 -48.80 -18.52
C CYS A 536 -22.65 -49.67 -19.67
N GLN A 537 -23.72 -49.24 -20.31
CA GLN A 537 -24.24 -49.83 -21.54
C GLN A 537 -23.59 -49.14 -22.74
N GLU A 538 -23.21 -49.92 -23.77
CA GLU A 538 -22.63 -49.44 -25.03
C GLU A 538 -23.60 -48.57 -25.85
#